data_AF-A0A932QLL8-F1
#
_entry.id   AF-A0A932QLL8-F1
#
_cell.length_a   1.000
_cell.length_b   1.000
_cell.length_c   1.000
_cell.angle_alpha   90.00
_cell.angle_beta   90.00
_cell.angle_gamma   90.00
#
_symmetry.space_group_name_H-M   'P 1'
#
loop_
_entity.id
_entity.type
_entity.pdbx_description
1 polymer ?
#
loop_
_entity_poly.entity_id
_entity_poly.type
_entity_poly.pdbx_seq_one_letter_code
_entity_poly.pdbx_strand_id
1 'polypeptide(L)'
;MKTRKILHLGRGSEDVRLIEEEAPQRKEEESRSRMLQVLSIASELGFAISLPIAGGAFLGRFLDTKFNSTPRMTLSLIFVGVFLGGANIYFIIKETRQK
;
A
#
# COMPACT_ATOMS: atom_id res chain seq x y z
N MET A 1 13.89 56.65 28.30
CA MET A 1 13.04 56.53 27.10
C MET A 1 13.94 56.67 25.86
N LYS A 2 14.33 55.56 25.22
CA LYS A 2 15.29 55.55 24.11
C LYS A 2 14.69 54.84 22.91
N THR A 3 14.02 55.61 22.06
CA THR A 3 13.37 55.13 20.85
C THR A 3 14.43 54.89 19.78
N ARG A 4 14.79 53.63 19.51
CA ARG A 4 15.59 53.32 18.32
C ARG A 4 14.64 53.10 17.13
N LYS A 5 14.54 54.14 16.31
CA LYS A 5 14.15 54.05 14.91
C LYS A 5 15.26 53.25 14.21
N ILE A 6 14.96 52.03 13.75
CA ILE A 6 15.86 51.28 12.86
C ILE A 6 15.25 51.24 11.48
N LEU A 7 16.00 51.84 10.56
CA LEU A 7 15.69 52.09 9.17
C LEU A 7 15.97 50.82 8.35
N HIS A 8 15.22 50.66 7.27
CA HIS A 8 15.33 49.63 6.24
C HIS A 8 16.77 49.23 5.88
N LEU A 9 17.03 47.92 5.81
CA LEU A 9 18.02 47.37 4.89
C LEU A 9 17.41 46.15 4.19
N GLY A 10 17.13 46.30 2.90
CA GLY A 10 17.02 45.17 2.00
C GLY A 10 18.39 44.49 1.90
N ARG A 11 18.41 43.16 2.04
CA ARG A 11 19.56 42.32 1.72
C ARG A 11 19.07 40.93 1.33
N GLY A 12 18.43 40.87 0.16
CA GLY A 12 17.90 39.65 -0.44
C GLY A 12 18.96 38.87 -1.21
N SER A 13 19.94 38.26 -0.53
CA SER A 13 20.92 37.42 -1.24
C SER A 13 21.72 36.39 -0.41
N GLU A 14 21.57 36.32 0.92
CA GLU A 14 22.47 35.48 1.74
C GLU A 14 21.80 34.22 2.33
N ASP A 15 20.46 34.12 2.33
CA ASP A 15 19.76 32.96 2.87
C ASP A 15 19.65 31.76 1.89
N VAL A 16 20.03 31.96 0.62
CA VAL A 16 19.80 30.98 -0.46
C VAL A 16 20.98 30.01 -0.65
N ARG A 17 22.04 30.09 0.16
CA ARG A 17 23.29 29.33 -0.07
C ARG A 17 23.62 28.22 0.94
N LEU A 18 22.73 27.92 1.88
CA LEU A 18 22.96 26.86 2.88
C LEU A 18 22.09 25.61 2.71
N ILE A 19 21.37 25.47 1.58
CA ILE A 19 20.50 24.32 1.33
C ILE A 19 20.76 23.74 -0.06
N GLU A 20 21.98 23.33 -0.41
CA GLU A 20 22.13 22.31 -1.47
C GLU A 20 23.58 21.87 -1.59
N GLU A 21 23.93 20.77 -0.94
CA GLU A 21 25.09 19.91 -1.26
C GLU A 21 25.00 18.57 -0.47
N GLU A 22 23.79 17.98 -0.35
CA GLU A 22 23.58 16.59 0.14
C GLU A 22 22.60 15.79 -0.76
N ALA A 23 22.54 16.10 -2.06
CA ALA A 23 21.35 15.82 -2.89
C ALA A 23 21.25 14.51 -3.71
N PRO A 24 22.23 13.58 -3.81
CA PRO A 24 22.00 12.32 -4.56
C PRO A 24 21.61 11.13 -3.68
N GLN A 25 22.27 10.90 -2.54
CA GLN A 25 22.11 9.65 -1.77
C GLN A 25 20.74 9.57 -1.05
N ARG A 26 20.26 10.68 -0.49
CA ARG A 26 18.96 10.75 0.20
C ARG A 26 17.77 10.44 -0.71
N LYS A 27 17.81 10.91 -1.96
CA LYS A 27 16.73 10.68 -2.94
C LYS A 27 16.67 9.21 -3.37
N GLU A 28 17.82 8.58 -3.52
CA GLU A 28 17.91 7.16 -3.90
C GLU A 28 17.47 6.24 -2.75
N GLU A 29 17.87 6.54 -1.51
CA GLU A 29 17.39 5.84 -0.32
C GLU A 29 15.88 5.98 -0.10
N GLU A 30 15.34 7.21 -0.26
CA GLU A 30 13.90 7.45 -0.15
C GLU A 30 13.11 6.71 -1.23
N SER A 31 13.62 6.70 -2.46
CA SER A 31 13.02 5.97 -3.58
C SER A 31 13.01 4.46 -3.33
N ARG A 32 14.13 3.92 -2.84
CA ARG A 32 14.26 2.50 -2.50
C ARG A 32 13.33 2.11 -1.34
N SER A 33 13.23 2.96 -0.32
CA SER A 33 12.30 2.78 0.80
C SER A 33 10.84 2.80 0.33
N ARG A 34 10.47 3.74 -0.55
CA ARG A 34 9.13 3.79 -1.14
C ARG A 34 8.83 2.55 -1.98
N MET A 35 9.77 2.07 -2.78
CA MET A 35 9.60 0.81 -3.53
C MET A 35 9.38 -0.39 -2.60
N LEU A 36 10.14 -0.49 -1.50
CA LEU A 36 9.96 -1.56 -0.52
C LEU A 36 8.60 -1.47 0.18
N GLN A 37 8.12 -0.26 0.51
CA GLN A 37 6.77 -0.07 1.07
C GLN A 37 5.68 -0.52 0.10
N VAL A 38 5.76 -0.12 -1.18
CA VAL A 38 4.81 -0.54 -2.21
C VAL A 38 4.82 -2.06 -2.38
N LEU A 39 6.01 -2.68 -2.39
CA LEU A 39 6.15 -4.13 -2.49
C LEU A 39 5.53 -4.85 -1.27
N SER A 40 5.74 -4.32 -0.06
CA SER A 40 5.15 -4.88 1.15
C SER A 40 3.63 -4.88 1.08
N ILE A 41 3.03 -3.73 0.74
CA ILE A 41 1.58 -3.57 0.64
C ILE A 41 1.03 -4.48 -0.47
N ALA A 42 1.67 -4.51 -1.64
CA ALA A 42 1.25 -5.34 -2.76
C ALA A 42 1.32 -6.84 -2.42
N SER A 43 2.36 -7.26 -1.70
CA SER A 43 2.52 -8.65 -1.26
C SER A 43 1.43 -9.03 -0.27
N GLU A 44 1.18 -8.18 0.73
CA GLU A 44 0.14 -8.42 1.74
C GLU A 44 -1.25 -8.57 1.09
N LEU A 45 -1.62 -7.63 0.21
CA LEU A 45 -2.88 -7.70 -0.53
C LEU A 45 -2.92 -8.92 -1.46
N GLY A 46 -1.82 -9.21 -2.16
CA GLY A 46 -1.70 -10.37 -3.05
C GLY A 46 -1.93 -11.68 -2.30
N PHE A 47 -1.36 -11.82 -1.10
CA PHE A 47 -1.59 -12.99 -0.24
C PHE A 47 -3.01 -13.04 0.31
N ALA A 48 -3.54 -11.91 0.80
CA ALA A 48 -4.90 -11.84 1.34
C ALA A 48 -5.97 -12.27 0.33
N ILE A 49 -5.73 -12.03 -0.97
CA ILE A 49 -6.64 -12.43 -2.06
C ILE A 49 -6.33 -13.85 -2.56
N SER A 50 -5.05 -14.18 -2.78
CA SER A 50 -4.67 -15.46 -3.38
C SER A 50 -4.91 -16.65 -2.47
N LEU A 51 -4.72 -16.53 -1.15
CA LEU A 51 -4.95 -17.61 -0.19
C LEU A 51 -6.38 -18.17 -0.23
N PRO A 52 -7.45 -17.36 -0.08
CA PRO A 52 -8.82 -17.87 -0.11
C PRO A 52 -9.21 -18.42 -1.50
N ILE A 53 -8.69 -17.85 -2.58
CA ILE A 53 -8.95 -18.36 -3.94
C ILE A 53 -8.26 -19.71 -4.16
N ALA A 54 -6.97 -19.80 -3.90
CA ALA A 54 -6.19 -21.03 -4.07
C ALA A 54 -6.67 -22.13 -3.10
N GLY A 55 -6.94 -21.76 -1.85
CA GLY A 55 -7.54 -22.64 -0.85
C GLY A 55 -8.92 -23.14 -1.29
N GLY A 56 -9.77 -22.25 -1.80
CA GLY A 56 -11.08 -22.60 -2.35
C GLY A 56 -10.98 -23.52 -3.56
N ALA A 57 -10.03 -23.29 -4.46
CA ALA A 57 -9.80 -24.15 -5.62
C ALA A 57 -9.33 -25.56 -5.20
N PHE A 58 -8.38 -25.64 -4.26
CA PHE A 58 -7.85 -26.91 -3.77
C PHE A 58 -8.91 -27.72 -3.01
N LEU A 59 -9.60 -27.09 -2.06
CA LEU A 59 -10.68 -27.70 -1.30
C LEU A 59 -11.85 -28.07 -2.21
N GLY A 60 -12.19 -27.19 -3.14
CA GLY A 60 -13.28 -27.40 -4.08
C GLY A 60 -13.03 -28.58 -5.00
N ARG A 61 -11.79 -28.77 -5.47
CA ARG A 61 -11.40 -29.95 -6.27
C ARG A 61 -11.52 -31.24 -5.47
N PHE A 62 -11.12 -31.21 -4.20
CA PHE A 62 -11.26 -32.34 -3.29
C PHE A 62 -12.73 -32.71 -3.07
N LEU A 63 -13.60 -31.72 -2.85
CA LEU A 63 -15.05 -31.92 -2.74
C LEU A 63 -15.67 -32.41 -4.05
N ASP A 64 -15.31 -31.80 -5.18
CA ASP A 64 -15.82 -32.17 -6.49
C ASP A 64 -15.54 -33.65 -6.82
N THR A 65 -14.34 -34.13 -6.48
CA THR A 65 -13.95 -35.53 -6.66
C THR A 65 -14.75 -36.46 -5.74
N LYS A 66 -15.03 -36.04 -4.50
CA LYS A 66 -15.79 -36.84 -3.54
C LYS A 66 -17.27 -36.96 -3.90
N PHE A 67 -17.85 -35.89 -4.42
CA PHE A 67 -19.30 -35.79 -4.68
C PHE A 67 -19.66 -35.97 -6.17
N ASN A 68 -18.72 -36.32 -7.05
CA ASN A 68 -18.89 -36.35 -8.51
C ASN A 68 -19.55 -35.07 -9.05
N SER A 69 -19.22 -33.93 -8.45
CA SER A 69 -19.84 -32.64 -8.75
C SER A 69 -18.97 -31.73 -9.60
N THR A 70 -17.83 -32.23 -10.09
CA THR A 70 -16.84 -31.50 -10.89
C THR A 70 -17.49 -30.72 -12.04
N PRO A 71 -17.28 -29.39 -12.17
CA PRO A 71 -16.48 -28.49 -11.32
C PRO A 71 -17.33 -27.55 -10.43
N ARG A 72 -18.54 -27.95 -10.00
CA ARG A 72 -19.50 -27.06 -9.33
C ARG A 72 -19.00 -26.58 -7.96
N MET A 73 -18.42 -27.47 -7.14
CA MET A 73 -17.90 -27.08 -5.82
C MET A 73 -16.64 -26.23 -5.96
N THR A 74 -15.72 -26.59 -6.87
CA THR A 74 -14.54 -25.78 -7.17
C THR A 74 -14.93 -24.36 -7.57
N LEU A 75 -15.88 -24.22 -8.51
CA LEU A 75 -16.28 -22.91 -9.00
C LEU A 75 -16.94 -22.09 -7.89
N SER A 76 -17.82 -22.72 -7.10
CA SER A 76 -18.50 -22.04 -5.98
C SER A 76 -17.51 -21.57 -4.91
N LEU A 77 -16.55 -22.41 -4.52
CA LEU A 77 -15.55 -22.05 -3.51
C LEU A 77 -14.59 -20.96 -4.03
N ILE A 78 -14.23 -20.97 -5.31
CA ILE A 78 -13.45 -19.88 -5.91
C ILE A 78 -14.24 -18.58 -5.89
N PHE A 79 -15.52 -18.59 -6.27
CA PHE A 79 -16.37 -17.39 -6.20
C PHE A 79 -16.45 -16.83 -4.79
N VAL A 80 -16.64 -17.69 -3.79
CA VAL A 80 -16.60 -17.30 -2.37
C VAL A 80 -15.23 -16.70 -2.03
N GLY A 81 -14.13 -17.34 -2.44
CA GLY A 81 -12.78 -16.84 -2.21
C GLY A 81 -12.52 -15.45 -2.81
N VAL A 82 -12.99 -15.21 -4.04
CA VAL A 82 -12.93 -13.89 -4.69
C VAL A 82 -13.75 -12.86 -3.93
N PHE A 83 -14.96 -13.21 -3.49
CA PHE A 83 -15.83 -12.31 -2.73
C PHE A 83 -15.20 -11.94 -1.38
N LEU A 84 -14.64 -12.91 -0.65
CA LEU A 84 -13.93 -12.67 0.61
C LEU A 84 -12.70 -11.79 0.40
N GLY A 85 -11.90 -12.06 -0.64
CA GLY A 85 -10.73 -11.24 -0.97
C GLY A 85 -11.11 -9.79 -1.30
N GLY A 86 -12.13 -9.59 -2.12
CA GLY A 86 -12.66 -8.26 -2.45
C GLY A 86 -13.23 -7.53 -1.23
N ALA A 87 -13.99 -8.24 -0.38
CA ALA A 87 -14.53 -7.68 0.86
C ALA A 87 -13.41 -7.26 1.82
N ASN A 88 -12.34 -8.05 1.95
CA ASN A 88 -11.20 -7.73 2.81
C ASN A 88 -10.53 -6.41 2.38
N ILE A 89 -10.28 -6.23 1.09
CA ILE A 89 -9.74 -4.98 0.53
C ILE A 89 -10.69 -3.81 0.81
N TYR A 90 -11.99 -4.02 0.58
CA TYR A 90 -13.00 -2.99 0.85
C TYR A 90 -12.98 -2.54 2.32
N PHE A 91 -12.86 -3.47 3.26
CA PHE A 91 -12.73 -3.14 4.68
C PHE A 91 -11.45 -2.36 4.97
N ILE A 92 -10.29 -2.76 4.43
CA ILE A 92 -9.02 -2.05 4.61
C ILE A 92 -9.13 -0.59 4.12
N ILE A 93 -9.72 -0.39 2.93
CA ILE A 93 -9.89 0.96 2.37
C ILE A 93 -10.88 1.79 3.21
N LYS A 94 -11.98 1.17 3.65
CA LYS A 94 -12.99 1.84 4.49
C LYS A 94 -12.42 2.27 5.84
N GLU A 95 -11.68 1.39 6.51
CA GLU A 95 -10.99 1.66 7.78
C GLU A 95 -10.01 2.82 7.61
N THR A 96 -9.22 2.81 6.53
CA THR A 96 -8.25 3.86 6.21
C THR A 96 -8.92 5.21 5.96
N ARG A 97 -10.15 5.24 5.43
CA ARG A 97 -10.92 6.49 5.22
C ARG A 97 -11.58 7.04 6.49
N GLN A 98 -11.68 6.27 7.57
CA GLN A 98 -12.35 6.68 8.82
C GLN A 98 -11.39 7.14 9.93
N LYS A 99 -10.08 7.10 9.70
CA LYS A 99 -9.07 7.77 10.52
C LYS A 99 -8.70 9.12 9.92
#